data_AF-M3XHY1-F1
#
_entry.id   AF-M3XHY1-F1
#
_cell.length_a   1.000
_cell.length_b   1.000
_cell.length_c   1.000
_cell.angle_alpha   90.00
_cell.angle_beta   90.00
_cell.angle_gamma   90.00
#
_symmetry.space_group_name_H-M   'P 1'
#
loop_
_entity.id
_entity.type
_entity.pdbx_description
1 polymer ?
#
loop_
_entity_poly.entity_id
_entity_poly.type
_entity_poly.pdbx_seq_one_letter_code
_entity_poly.pdbx_strand_id
1 'polypeptide(L)'
;MLKTTGFTVKASMKNSVVIGPPPAGAFKERPAKPTAFRKFYERGDFPIALEHDTKGNRIAWKVEIEKLDYHHYLPLFFDGLCEMVHPYEFFARQGVHDMLEHGGSKILPVIPQLIIPIKSK
;
A
#
# COMPACT_ATOMS: atom_id res chain seq x y z
N MET A 1 24.93 31.80 -24.76
CA MET A 1 23.60 31.49 -25.30
C MET A 1 22.57 31.65 -24.18
N LEU A 2 21.51 32.41 -24.42
CA LEU A 2 20.46 32.75 -23.44
C LEU A 2 19.53 31.54 -23.26
N LYS A 3 19.41 31.01 -22.04
CA LYS A 3 18.44 29.92 -21.77
C LYS A 3 17.03 30.50 -21.71
N THR A 4 16.09 29.88 -22.42
CA THR A 4 14.70 30.37 -22.48
C THR A 4 13.70 29.21 -22.48
N THR A 5 12.52 29.44 -21.94
CA THR A 5 11.42 28.48 -22.00
C THR A 5 10.91 28.33 -23.43
N GLY A 6 10.45 27.13 -23.77
CA GLY A 6 9.81 26.86 -25.06
C GLY A 6 8.58 27.75 -25.29
N PHE A 7 8.20 27.89 -26.56
CA PHE A 7 6.99 28.63 -26.97
C PHE A 7 6.98 30.12 -26.56
N THR A 8 8.16 30.75 -26.50
CA THR A 8 8.30 32.20 -26.24
C THR A 8 8.99 32.92 -27.40
N VAL A 9 8.78 34.23 -27.55
CA VAL A 9 9.47 35.06 -28.58
C VAL A 9 10.99 35.00 -28.41
N LYS A 10 11.48 34.84 -27.18
CA LYS A 10 12.91 34.69 -26.89
C LYS A 10 13.48 33.36 -27.39
N ALA A 11 12.64 32.32 -27.51
CA ALA A 11 13.02 30.99 -28.02
C ALA A 11 13.34 30.96 -29.52
N SER A 12 12.89 31.94 -30.32
CA SER A 12 13.20 32.05 -31.75
C SER A 12 14.43 32.91 -32.06
N MET A 13 15.10 33.45 -31.03
CA MET A 13 16.27 34.31 -31.20
C MET A 13 17.55 33.49 -31.45
N LYS A 14 18.40 33.95 -32.39
CA LYS A 14 19.66 33.28 -32.80
C LYS A 14 20.64 32.95 -31.66
N ASN A 15 20.59 33.70 -30.56
CA ASN A 15 21.47 33.52 -29.40
C ASN A 15 20.80 32.82 -28.22
N SER A 16 19.69 32.11 -28.44
CA SER A 16 18.92 31.43 -27.39
C SER A 16 18.97 29.91 -27.51
N VAL A 17 18.91 29.22 -26.36
CA VAL A 17 18.73 27.76 -26.27
C VAL A 17 17.46 27.50 -25.47
N VAL A 18 16.56 26.72 -26.06
CA VAL A 18 15.34 26.27 -25.38
C VAL A 18 15.71 25.21 -24.35
N ILE A 19 15.35 25.45 -23.09
CA ILE A 19 15.45 24.40 -22.07
C ILE A 19 14.42 23.31 -22.35
N GLY A 20 14.84 22.05 -22.25
CA GLY A 20 13.94 20.91 -22.35
C GLY A 20 12.87 20.93 -21.24
N PRO A 21 11.78 20.17 -21.40
CA PRO A 21 10.75 20.07 -20.37
C PRO A 21 11.35 19.54 -19.05
N PRO A 22 10.79 19.92 -17.90
CA PRO A 22 11.22 19.35 -16.62
C PRO A 22 11.01 17.82 -16.63
N PRO A 23 11.83 17.05 -15.90
CA PRO A 23 11.68 15.62 -15.81
C PRO A 23 10.31 15.26 -15.22
N ALA A 24 9.57 14.37 -15.89
CA ALA A 24 8.22 13.98 -15.48
C ALA A 24 8.16 13.21 -14.15
N GLY A 25 9.29 12.65 -13.70
CA GLY A 25 9.37 11.95 -12.42
C GLY A 25 8.55 10.66 -12.33
N ALA A 26 8.15 10.08 -13.47
CA ALA A 26 7.28 8.89 -13.52
C ALA A 26 7.84 7.69 -12.75
N PHE A 27 9.16 7.50 -12.77
CA PHE A 27 9.86 6.40 -12.07
C PHE A 27 10.42 6.81 -10.70
N LYS A 28 10.19 8.05 -10.26
CA LYS A 28 10.67 8.48 -8.94
C LYS A 28 9.87 7.74 -7.88
N GLU A 29 10.59 7.08 -6.96
CA GLU A 29 9.95 6.38 -5.85
C GLU A 29 9.09 7.35 -5.03
N ARG A 30 7.88 6.89 -4.71
CA ARG A 30 6.94 7.62 -3.85
C ARG A 30 6.94 6.96 -2.48
N PRO A 31 7.28 7.70 -1.41
CA PRO A 31 7.24 7.16 -0.06
C PRO A 31 5.79 6.76 0.28
N ALA A 32 5.64 5.63 0.97
CA ALA A 32 4.34 5.20 1.45
C ALA A 32 3.81 6.20 2.49
N LYS A 33 2.51 6.47 2.43
CA LYS A 33 1.84 7.26 3.47
C LYS A 33 1.65 6.39 4.72
N PRO A 34 1.52 6.99 5.93
CA PRO A 34 1.16 6.23 7.12
C PRO A 34 -0.15 5.45 6.92
N THR A 35 -0.13 4.15 7.18
CA THR A 35 -1.30 3.28 7.00
C THR A 35 -2.26 3.36 8.18
N ALA A 36 -3.54 3.09 7.92
CA ALA A 36 -4.50 2.75 8.95
C ALA A 36 -4.13 1.43 9.62
N PHE A 37 -3.56 0.47 8.88
CA PHE A 37 -3.08 -0.80 9.42
C PHE A 37 -2.15 -0.61 10.62
N ARG A 38 -1.10 0.21 10.48
CA ARG A 38 -0.13 0.43 11.56
C ARG A 38 -0.77 0.99 12.82
N LYS A 39 -1.71 1.94 12.67
CA LYS A 39 -2.44 2.52 13.81
C LYS A 39 -3.31 1.49 14.53
N PHE A 40 -3.99 0.63 13.78
CA PHE A 40 -4.83 -0.43 14.35
C PHE A 40 -3.99 -1.52 15.03
N TYR A 41 -2.84 -1.84 14.45
CA TYR A 41 -1.87 -2.76 15.04
C TYR A 41 -1.32 -2.23 16.37
N GLU A 42 -0.87 -0.98 16.41
CA GLU A 42 -0.33 -0.36 17.64
C GLU A 42 -1.38 -0.20 18.74
N ARG A 43 -2.66 -0.04 18.37
CA ARG A 43 -3.78 -0.02 19.32
C ARG A 43 -4.18 -1.41 19.83
N GLY A 44 -3.74 -2.48 19.17
CA GLY A 44 -4.11 -3.85 19.53
C GLY A 44 -5.52 -4.25 19.08
N ASP A 45 -6.09 -3.54 18.10
CA ASP A 45 -7.45 -3.77 17.60
C ASP A 45 -7.54 -5.05 16.73
N PHE A 46 -6.41 -5.53 16.18
CA PHE A 46 -6.41 -6.73 15.36
C PHE A 46 -6.52 -8.02 16.19
N PRO A 47 -7.34 -8.99 15.75
CA PRO A 47 -7.44 -10.31 16.38
C PRO A 47 -6.29 -11.24 15.96
N ILE A 48 -5.05 -10.74 15.95
CA ILE A 48 -3.85 -11.49 15.54
C ILE A 48 -2.77 -11.43 16.62
N ALA A 49 -1.92 -12.45 16.65
CA ALA A 49 -0.75 -12.56 17.50
C ALA A 49 0.41 -13.23 16.74
N LEU A 50 1.65 -13.03 17.20
CA LEU A 50 2.80 -13.75 16.66
C LEU A 50 2.79 -15.18 17.21
N GLU A 51 2.78 -16.18 16.33
CA GLU A 51 2.97 -17.57 16.74
C GLU A 51 4.47 -17.90 16.68
N HIS A 52 5.05 -18.26 17.83
CA HIS A 52 6.43 -18.73 17.91
C HIS A 52 6.44 -20.27 17.76
N ASP A 53 6.41 -20.76 16.51
CA ASP A 53 6.69 -22.16 16.23
C ASP A 53 8.12 -22.33 15.69
N THR A 54 8.79 -23.37 16.16
CA THR A 54 10.13 -23.80 15.71
C THR A 54 10.20 -24.18 14.22
N LYS A 55 9.05 -24.35 13.55
CA LYS A 55 8.95 -24.73 12.12
C LYS A 55 8.70 -23.55 11.17
N GLY A 56 8.48 -22.35 11.68
CA GLY A 56 8.31 -21.15 10.86
C GLY A 56 7.45 -20.08 11.55
N ASN A 57 7.52 -18.85 11.04
CA ASN A 57 6.71 -17.75 11.54
C ASN A 57 5.30 -17.83 10.93
N ARG A 58 4.29 -18.01 11.78
CA ARG A 58 2.86 -17.90 11.43
C ARG A 58 2.20 -16.84 12.30
N ILE A 59 1.04 -16.38 11.87
CA ILE A 59 0.18 -15.53 12.71
C ILE A 59 -0.88 -16.43 13.36
N ALA A 60 -1.05 -16.28 14.67
CA ALA A 60 -2.12 -16.91 15.40
C ALA A 60 -3.33 -15.97 15.42
N TRP A 61 -4.46 -16.45 14.91
CA TRP A 61 -5.73 -15.73 14.94
C TRP A 61 -6.43 -15.96 16.28
N LYS A 62 -6.76 -14.88 16.98
CA LYS A 62 -7.52 -14.93 18.24
C LYS A 62 -9.01 -15.22 18.02
N VAL A 63 -9.49 -14.99 16.80
CA VAL A 63 -10.87 -15.23 16.35
C VAL A 63 -10.80 -16.01 15.05
N GLU A 64 -11.67 -17.01 14.91
CA GLU A 64 -11.81 -17.78 13.66
C GLU A 64 -12.03 -16.84 12.46
N ILE A 65 -11.27 -17.04 11.39
CA ILE A 65 -11.25 -16.17 10.21
C ILE A 65 -12.66 -16.09 9.59
N GLU A 66 -13.37 -17.22 9.58
CA GLU A 66 -14.73 -17.35 9.06
C GLU A 66 -15.75 -16.51 9.84
N LYS A 67 -15.44 -16.09 11.06
CA LYS A 67 -16.32 -15.24 11.90
C LYS A 67 -15.99 -13.76 11.79
N LEU A 68 -14.90 -13.38 11.11
CA LEU A 68 -14.52 -11.98 10.94
C LEU A 68 -15.48 -11.23 10.01
N ASP A 69 -15.61 -9.94 10.26
CA ASP A 69 -16.23 -8.99 9.35
C ASP A 69 -15.23 -8.55 8.28
N TYR A 70 -15.39 -9.12 7.09
CA TYR A 70 -14.51 -8.84 5.96
C TYR A 70 -14.63 -7.39 5.46
N HIS A 71 -15.75 -6.71 5.67
CA HIS A 71 -15.89 -5.30 5.27
C HIS A 71 -15.01 -4.39 6.12
N HIS A 72 -14.78 -4.76 7.38
CA HIS A 72 -13.92 -4.01 8.27
C HIS A 72 -12.45 -4.40 8.14
N TYR A 73 -12.14 -5.70 8.26
CA TYR A 73 -10.76 -6.15 8.42
C TYR A 73 -10.01 -6.30 7.10
N LEU A 74 -10.62 -6.82 6.04
CA LEU A 74 -9.89 -7.12 4.80
C LEU A 74 -9.32 -5.85 4.14
N PRO A 75 -10.06 -4.73 4.02
CA PRO A 75 -9.49 -3.48 3.52
C PRO A 75 -8.35 -2.94 4.40
N LEU A 76 -8.43 -3.09 5.73
CA LEU A 76 -7.36 -2.67 6.65
C LEU A 76 -6.09 -3.49 6.45
N PHE A 77 -6.19 -4.80 6.27
CA PHE A 77 -5.05 -5.65 5.96
C PHE A 77 -4.44 -5.32 4.60
N PHE A 78 -5.27 -5.02 3.59
CA PHE A 78 -4.80 -4.58 2.27
C PHE A 78 -4.10 -3.22 2.31
N ASP A 79 -4.55 -2.28 3.13
CA ASP A 79 -3.86 -1.00 3.36
C ASP A 79 -2.46 -1.21 3.96
N GLY A 80 -2.30 -2.25 4.79
CA GLY A 80 -1.03 -2.67 5.36
C GLY A 80 -0.03 -3.26 4.35
N LEU A 81 -0.43 -3.59 3.12
CA LEU A 81 0.48 -4.15 2.11
C LEU A 81 1.58 -3.18 1.66
N CYS A 82 1.44 -1.89 1.96
CA CYS A 82 2.48 -0.90 1.72
C CYS A 82 3.46 -0.71 2.88
N GLU A 83 3.24 -1.39 4.02
CA GLU A 83 4.22 -1.45 5.11
C GLU A 83 5.44 -2.28 4.68
N MET A 84 6.63 -1.74 4.98
CA MET A 84 7.93 -2.33 4.63
C MET A 84 8.79 -2.57 5.89
N VAL A 85 8.21 -2.36 7.08
CA VAL A 85 8.92 -2.39 8.35
C VAL A 85 8.42 -3.56 9.18
N HIS A 86 9.36 -4.35 9.72
CA HIS A 86 9.04 -5.41 10.67
C HIS A 86 8.56 -4.80 12.01
N PRO A 87 7.51 -5.34 12.65
CA PRO A 87 6.76 -6.56 12.29
C PRO A 87 5.54 -6.33 11.37
N TYR A 88 5.20 -5.08 11.06
CA TYR A 88 3.95 -4.71 10.38
C TYR A 88 3.80 -5.38 9.01
N GLU A 89 4.85 -5.39 8.19
CA GLU A 89 4.81 -6.01 6.85
C GLU A 89 4.45 -7.50 6.91
N PHE A 90 4.92 -8.21 7.96
CA PHE A 90 4.71 -9.64 8.12
C PHE A 90 3.25 -9.92 8.46
N PHE A 91 2.70 -9.19 9.44
CA PHE A 91 1.31 -9.32 9.84
C PHE A 91 0.35 -8.92 8.71
N ALA A 92 0.64 -7.85 7.97
CA ALA A 92 -0.18 -7.44 6.84
C ALA A 92 -0.24 -8.54 5.76
N ARG A 93 0.92 -9.05 5.34
CA ARG A 93 1.02 -10.04 4.25
C ARG A 93 0.41 -11.39 4.65
N GLN A 94 0.73 -11.89 5.84
CA GLN A 94 0.15 -13.15 6.33
C GLN A 94 -1.35 -13.01 6.59
N GLY A 95 -1.78 -11.86 7.13
CA GLY A 95 -3.19 -11.59 7.37
C GLY A 95 -4.02 -11.59 6.08
N VAL A 96 -3.54 -10.90 5.04
CA VAL A 96 -4.17 -10.93 3.71
C VAL A 96 -4.22 -12.35 3.16
N HIS A 97 -3.11 -13.09 3.23
CA HIS A 97 -3.03 -14.46 2.73
C HIS A 97 -4.08 -15.36 3.39
N ASP A 98 -4.10 -15.41 4.72
CA ASP A 98 -5.03 -16.26 5.48
C ASP A 98 -6.49 -15.88 5.25
N MET A 99 -6.80 -14.57 5.20
CA MET A 99 -8.16 -14.10 4.95
C MET A 99 -8.64 -14.40 3.53
N LEU A 100 -7.76 -14.38 2.53
CA LEU A 100 -8.12 -14.75 1.15
C LEU A 100 -8.28 -16.26 1.00
N GLU A 101 -7.44 -17.06 1.65
CA GLU A 101 -7.50 -18.52 1.61
C GLU A 101 -8.80 -19.06 2.25
N HIS A 102 -9.21 -18.48 3.38
CA HIS A 102 -10.36 -18.96 4.17
C HIS A 102 -11.64 -18.11 3.98
N GLY A 103 -11.58 -17.04 3.17
CA GLY A 103 -12.69 -16.08 3.06
C GLY A 103 -13.86 -16.52 2.21
N GLY A 104 -13.65 -17.44 1.26
CA GLY A 104 -14.71 -17.99 0.41
C GLY A 104 -15.65 -16.92 -0.18
N SER A 105 -16.96 -17.07 0.05
CA SER A 105 -17.99 -16.16 -0.48
C SER A 105 -18.02 -14.77 0.15
N LYS A 106 -17.30 -14.54 1.27
CA LYS A 106 -17.22 -13.23 1.94
C LYS A 106 -16.31 -12.23 1.23
N ILE A 107 -15.44 -12.71 0.33
CA ILE A 107 -14.47 -11.85 -0.38
C ILE A 107 -15.17 -11.03 -1.46
N LEU A 108 -16.05 -11.66 -2.25
CA LEU A 108 -16.70 -11.05 -3.41
C LEU A 108 -17.41 -9.72 -3.10
N PRO A 109 -18.20 -9.59 -2.01
CA PRO A 109 -18.84 -8.33 -1.64
C PRO A 109 -17.86 -7.19 -1.28
N VAL A 110 -16.63 -7.52 -0.88
CA VAL A 110 -15.65 -6.55 -0.36
C VAL A 110 -14.69 -6.07 -1.44
N ILE A 111 -14.61 -6.74 -2.60
CA ILE A 111 -13.74 -6.37 -3.74
C ILE A 111 -13.77 -4.86 -4.05
N PRO A 112 -14.92 -4.16 -4.12
CA PRO A 112 -14.94 -2.73 -4.41
C PRO A 112 -14.13 -1.89 -3.42
N GLN A 113 -14.07 -2.30 -2.16
CA GLN A 113 -13.32 -1.62 -1.10
C GLN A 113 -11.82 -1.87 -1.18
N LEU A 114 -11.38 -2.94 -1.85
CA LEU A 114 -9.96 -3.29 -2.01
C LEU A 114 -9.29 -2.52 -3.15
N ILE A 115 -10.06 -1.97 -4.10
CA ILE A 115 -9.53 -1.27 -5.27
C ILE A 115 -8.64 -0.09 -4.85
N ILE A 116 -9.08 0.72 -3.88
CA ILE A 116 -8.33 1.90 -3.43
C ILE A 116 -7.02 1.49 -2.73
N PRO A 117 -7.03 0.59 -1.72
CA PRO A 117 -5.81 0.08 -1.10
C PRO A 117 -4.83 -0.55 -2.09
N ILE A 118 -5.30 -1.34 -3.07
CA ILE A 118 -4.45 -1.96 -4.10
C ILE A 118 -3.86 -0.90 -5.04
N LYS A 119 -4.71 0.02 -5.50
CA LYS A 119 -4.29 1.11 -6.39
C LYS A 119 -3.36 2.07 -5.69
N SER A 120 -3.39 2.16 -4.36
CA SER A 120 -2.66 3.15 -3.57
C SER A 120 -1.13 3.00 -3.74
N LYS A 121 -0.64 3.53 -4.87
CA LYS A 121 0.58 4.27 -5.16
C LYS A 121 0.46 4.98 -6.52
#